data_AF-A0A516WC28-F1
#
_entry.id   AF-A0A516WC28-F1
#
_cell.length_a   1.000
_cell.length_b   1.000
_cell.length_c   1.000
_cell.angle_alpha   90.00
_cell.angle_beta   90.00
_cell.angle_gamma   90.00
#
_symmetry.space_group_name_H-M   'P 1'
#
loop_
_entity.id
_entity.type
_entity.pdbx_description
1 polymer ?
#
loop_
_entity_poly.entity_id
_entity_poly.type
_entity_poly.pdbx_seq_one_letter_code
_entity_poly.pdbx_strand_id
1 'polypeptide(L)'
;MTALLSRSAKSLLLASSLFLGLSSAAQAQTALECGVYKSPDTSYQIRVLSSNLIQKTGLGSPELLYYAIEGDKLSYFNIDLDGGDTYKLSADGKSIDVGFDFVYSLQEAAPCAAPTQFPETKVWPLCWKSDLMTCLEAYGATSLQELESMCNSGMAFACKRLPDAYREAAGIESSLFGKSAPLPDAAIASLRNACLNGISASVCNTVAAEAWNAGRYLDVREIVQHTCNAPIGDSDACALAASLSNLTPELLAQPAPASLPQGTFKAPVGAVRELIFGADGIVKDGDGFITMQARQEDGLIRMQHNKGGDFEFKPLGDQYLLGLDYWNQLALFSRTGD
;
A
#
# COMPACT_ATOMS: atom_id res chain seq x y z
N MET A 1 -40.11 -92.67 -18.12
CA MET A 1 -39.13 -92.15 -17.15
C MET A 1 -39.89 -91.21 -16.23
N THR A 2 -39.98 -91.60 -14.95
CA THR A 2 -40.07 -90.74 -13.73
C THR A 2 -41.25 -89.74 -13.65
N ALA A 3 -42.37 -90.05 -12.98
CA ALA A 3 -42.65 -89.89 -11.53
C ALA A 3 -42.63 -88.39 -11.09
N LEU A 4 -43.74 -87.72 -10.77
CA LEU A 4 -44.69 -87.83 -9.64
C LEU A 4 -44.44 -86.74 -8.58
N LEU A 5 -45.53 -86.01 -8.24
CA LEU A 5 -45.82 -85.37 -6.93
C LEU A 5 -44.89 -84.21 -6.50
N SER A 6 -45.22 -83.33 -5.55
CA SER A 6 -46.43 -82.65 -5.09
C SER A 6 -45.93 -81.64 -4.03
N ARG A 7 -46.70 -80.57 -3.79
CA ARG A 7 -46.85 -79.87 -2.50
C ARG A 7 -45.72 -78.99 -1.91
N SER A 8 -46.16 -77.78 -1.58
CA SER A 8 -46.07 -77.10 -0.27
C SER A 8 -45.03 -76.01 -0.05
N ALA A 9 -45.59 -74.89 0.44
CA ALA A 9 -44.96 -73.71 1.01
C ALA A 9 -43.91 -73.99 2.09
N LYS A 10 -42.89 -73.10 2.17
CA LYS A 10 -42.48 -72.39 3.40
C LYS A 10 -41.23 -71.52 3.19
N SER A 11 -41.34 -70.29 3.71
CA SER A 11 -40.38 -69.59 4.58
C SER A 11 -38.99 -69.10 4.11
N LEU A 12 -38.83 -67.79 4.37
CA LEU A 12 -37.66 -67.07 4.89
C LEU A 12 -36.36 -67.01 4.06
N LEU A 13 -35.95 -65.77 3.76
CA LEU A 13 -34.70 -65.18 4.29
C LEU A 13 -34.74 -63.65 4.11
N LEU A 14 -34.89 -62.92 5.23
CA LEU A 14 -34.53 -61.51 5.32
C LEU A 14 -33.00 -61.41 5.21
N ALA A 15 -32.51 -60.74 4.17
CA ALA A 15 -31.13 -60.30 4.10
C ALA A 15 -31.07 -58.85 4.58
N SER A 16 -30.71 -58.66 5.86
CA SER A 16 -30.35 -57.35 6.41
C SER A 16 -28.99 -56.92 5.83
N SER A 17 -29.00 -56.02 4.85
CA SER A 17 -27.80 -55.37 4.35
C SER A 17 -27.42 -54.22 5.29
N LEU A 18 -26.43 -54.46 6.13
CA LEU A 18 -25.77 -53.45 6.96
C LEU A 18 -24.96 -52.51 6.03
N PHE A 19 -25.53 -51.38 5.64
CA PHE A 19 -24.76 -50.29 5.04
C PHE A 19 -23.91 -49.64 6.14
N LEU A 20 -22.64 -50.04 6.24
CA LEU A 20 -21.62 -49.27 6.93
C LEU A 20 -21.41 -47.98 6.13
N GLY A 21 -22.13 -46.93 6.53
CA GLY A 21 -21.85 -45.57 6.08
C GLY A 21 -20.45 -45.18 6.56
N LEU A 22 -19.49 -45.22 5.66
CA LEU A 22 -18.26 -44.45 5.79
C LEU A 22 -18.67 -42.98 5.72
N SER A 23 -18.97 -42.39 6.87
CA SER A 23 -19.01 -40.95 7.02
C SER A 23 -17.60 -40.45 6.72
N SER A 24 -17.37 -40.00 5.49
CA SER A 24 -16.23 -39.14 5.18
C SER A 24 -16.37 -37.93 6.10
N ALA A 25 -15.62 -37.89 7.19
CA ALA A 25 -15.40 -36.66 7.91
C ALA A 25 -14.71 -35.72 6.92
N ALA A 26 -15.49 -34.83 6.31
CA ALA A 26 -14.94 -33.66 5.66
C ALA A 26 -14.15 -32.97 6.77
N GLN A 27 -12.81 -33.05 6.70
CA GLN A 27 -11.96 -32.23 7.54
C GLN A 27 -12.40 -30.80 7.26
N ALA A 28 -13.05 -30.17 8.24
CA ALA A 28 -13.36 -28.76 8.16
C ALA A 28 -12.02 -28.06 7.96
N GLN A 29 -11.80 -27.56 6.76
CA GLN A 29 -10.58 -26.85 6.41
C GLN A 29 -10.53 -25.64 7.34
N THR A 30 -9.48 -25.55 8.16
CA THR A 30 -9.35 -24.48 9.15
C THR A 30 -9.46 -23.15 8.41
N ALA A 31 -10.56 -22.45 8.62
CA ALA A 31 -10.82 -21.17 8.02
C ALA A 31 -10.41 -20.09 9.01
N LEU A 32 -9.68 -19.09 8.53
CA LEU A 32 -9.37 -17.90 9.30
C LEU A 32 -10.65 -17.05 9.41
N GLU A 33 -11.09 -16.74 10.63
CA GLU A 33 -12.28 -15.91 10.86
C GLU A 33 -12.03 -14.45 10.45
N CYS A 34 -13.01 -13.80 9.82
CA CYS A 34 -12.87 -12.38 9.49
C CYS A 34 -13.01 -11.50 10.73
N GLY A 35 -12.20 -10.45 10.81
CA GLY A 35 -12.13 -9.61 12.00
C GLY A 35 -10.76 -8.99 12.25
N VAL A 36 -10.60 -8.40 13.43
CA VAL A 36 -9.37 -7.75 13.89
C VAL A 36 -8.66 -8.66 14.88
N TYR A 37 -7.42 -9.00 14.53
CA TYR A 37 -6.49 -9.73 15.37
C TYR A 37 -5.45 -8.75 15.90
N LYS A 38 -5.22 -8.78 17.22
CA LYS A 38 -4.27 -7.89 17.90
C LYS A 38 -3.27 -8.73 18.69
N SER A 39 -2.05 -8.24 18.80
CA SER A 39 -1.04 -8.77 19.71
C SER A 39 -0.94 -7.87 20.94
N PRO A 40 -0.86 -8.41 22.17
CA PRO A 40 -0.86 -7.61 23.40
C PRO A 40 0.33 -6.66 23.51
N ASP A 41 1.45 -6.98 22.87
CA ASP A 41 2.72 -6.25 23.03
C ASP A 41 2.99 -5.24 21.90
N THR A 42 2.07 -5.07 20.95
CA THR A 42 2.27 -4.18 19.80
C THR A 42 1.00 -3.39 19.47
N SER A 43 1.18 -2.21 18.87
CA SER A 43 0.07 -1.47 18.25
C SER A 43 -0.36 -2.06 16.89
N TYR A 44 0.37 -3.06 16.39
CA TYR A 44 0.15 -3.66 15.08
C TYR A 44 -1.08 -4.54 15.09
N GLN A 45 -1.75 -4.61 13.95
CA GLN A 45 -2.99 -5.37 13.82
C GLN A 45 -3.03 -6.12 12.49
N ILE A 46 -3.64 -7.30 12.53
CA ILE A 46 -3.99 -8.06 11.33
C ILE A 46 -5.51 -8.01 11.22
N ARG A 47 -6.01 -7.43 10.15
CA ARG A 47 -7.43 -7.47 9.82
C ARG A 47 -7.66 -8.44 8.67
N VAL A 48 -8.46 -9.46 8.93
CA VAL A 48 -8.89 -10.43 7.93
C VAL A 48 -10.15 -9.88 7.26
N LEU A 49 -10.03 -9.51 5.99
CA LEU A 49 -11.08 -8.83 5.21
C LEU A 49 -12.00 -9.81 4.48
N SER A 50 -11.42 -10.88 3.95
CA SER A 50 -12.11 -11.94 3.22
C SER A 50 -11.31 -13.23 3.33
N SER A 51 -11.80 -14.32 2.73
CA SER A 51 -11.16 -15.64 2.78
C SER A 51 -9.79 -15.73 2.08
N ASN A 52 -9.34 -14.68 1.39
CA ASN A 52 -8.04 -14.65 0.71
C ASN A 52 -7.32 -13.30 0.85
N LEU A 53 -7.79 -12.38 1.68
CA LEU A 53 -7.19 -11.06 1.84
C LEU A 53 -7.12 -10.64 3.31
N ILE A 54 -5.91 -10.30 3.73
CA ILE A 54 -5.57 -9.69 5.01
C ILE A 54 -5.07 -8.27 4.73
N GLN A 55 -5.39 -7.35 5.63
CA GLN A 55 -4.66 -6.10 5.76
C GLN A 55 -3.84 -6.15 7.04
N LYS A 56 -2.56 -5.80 6.96
CA LYS A 56 -1.67 -5.69 8.11
C LYS A 56 -1.34 -4.22 8.34
N THR A 57 -1.53 -3.75 9.56
CA THR A 57 -1.11 -2.41 10.00
C THR A 57 0.07 -2.54 10.94
N GLY A 58 1.14 -1.79 10.67
CA GLY A 58 2.43 -1.92 11.33
C GLY A 58 3.12 -0.57 11.48
N LEU A 59 4.46 -0.57 11.34
CA LEU A 59 5.20 0.65 11.03
C LEU A 59 5.05 0.95 9.54
N GLY A 60 4.58 2.15 9.20
CA GLY A 60 4.35 2.58 7.81
C GLY A 60 2.93 2.32 7.31
N SER A 61 2.74 2.45 6.00
CA SER A 61 1.43 2.33 5.38
C SER A 61 0.85 0.92 5.50
N PRO A 62 -0.48 0.77 5.64
CA PRO A 62 -1.13 -0.54 5.66
C PRO A 62 -0.77 -1.38 4.44
N GLU A 63 -0.48 -2.65 4.68
CA GLU A 63 -0.11 -3.63 3.65
C GLU A 63 -1.29 -4.55 3.33
N LEU A 64 -1.47 -4.88 2.05
CA LEU A 64 -2.42 -5.90 1.61
C LEU A 64 -1.71 -7.24 1.35
N LEU A 65 -2.11 -8.23 2.13
CA LEU A 65 -1.54 -9.58 2.12
C LEU A 65 -2.58 -10.57 1.62
N TYR A 66 -2.32 -11.17 0.47
CA TYR A 66 -3.17 -12.24 -0.03
C TYR A 66 -2.70 -13.56 0.51
N TYR A 67 -3.61 -14.40 0.98
CA TYR A 67 -3.23 -15.61 1.70
C TYR A 67 -3.95 -16.87 1.22
N ALA A 68 -3.31 -18.02 1.45
CA ALA A 68 -3.93 -19.33 1.43
C ALA A 68 -3.60 -20.10 2.70
N ILE A 69 -4.46 -21.07 3.00
CA ILE A 69 -4.30 -21.94 4.16
C ILE A 69 -4.13 -23.38 3.67
N GLU A 70 -3.06 -24.03 4.09
CA GLU A 70 -2.81 -25.46 3.90
C GLU A 70 -2.46 -26.10 5.25
N GLY A 71 -3.41 -26.85 5.81
CA GLY A 71 -3.27 -27.38 7.17
C GLY A 71 -3.22 -26.25 8.21
N ASP A 72 -2.14 -26.21 8.99
CA ASP A 72 -1.86 -25.17 10.00
C ASP A 72 -1.00 -24.02 9.45
N LYS A 73 -0.73 -24.00 8.14
CA LYS A 73 0.10 -22.97 7.50
C LYS A 73 -0.78 -21.93 6.83
N LEU A 74 -0.59 -20.67 7.21
CA LEU A 74 -1.11 -19.49 6.53
C LEU A 74 0.04 -18.89 5.73
N SER A 75 0.11 -19.21 4.44
CA SER A 75 1.06 -18.59 3.53
C SER A 75 0.43 -17.35 2.94
N TYR A 76 1.16 -16.23 2.94
CA TYR A 76 0.69 -15.00 2.32
C TYR A 76 1.73 -14.40 1.38
N PHE A 77 1.24 -13.54 0.50
CA PHE A 77 2.01 -12.74 -0.42
C PHE A 77 1.59 -11.28 -0.28
N ASN A 78 2.57 -10.42 -0.01
CA ASN A 78 2.46 -8.99 -0.01
C ASN A 78 2.67 -8.48 -1.43
N ILE A 79 1.59 -8.07 -2.10
CA ILE A 79 1.67 -7.50 -3.44
C ILE A 79 2.20 -6.05 -3.45
N ASP A 80 2.26 -5.38 -2.31
CA ASP A 80 2.80 -4.04 -2.21
C ASP A 80 4.34 -4.07 -2.13
N LEU A 81 4.93 -5.11 -1.55
CA LEU A 81 6.37 -5.22 -1.27
C LEU A 81 7.10 -6.37 -1.98
N ASP A 82 6.41 -7.13 -2.83
CA ASP A 82 6.98 -8.26 -3.58
C ASP A 82 7.67 -9.29 -2.69
N GLY A 83 6.91 -9.83 -1.73
CA GLY A 83 7.44 -10.80 -0.77
C GLY A 83 6.33 -11.62 -0.14
N GLY A 84 6.67 -12.78 0.41
CA GLY A 84 5.73 -13.64 1.10
C GLY A 84 6.37 -14.28 2.31
N ASP A 85 5.54 -14.73 3.24
CA ASP A 85 5.98 -15.50 4.39
C ASP A 85 4.90 -16.51 4.76
N THR A 86 5.21 -17.41 5.70
CA THR A 86 4.27 -18.40 6.20
C THR A 86 4.14 -18.29 7.71
N TYR A 87 2.92 -18.02 8.16
CA TYR A 87 2.55 -18.00 9.57
C TYR A 87 1.90 -19.32 9.98
N LYS A 88 1.84 -19.56 11.28
CA LYS A 88 1.12 -20.70 11.85
C LYS A 88 -0.27 -20.26 12.29
N LEU A 89 -1.27 -21.03 11.88
CA LEU A 89 -2.67 -20.82 12.22
C LEU A 89 -3.08 -21.81 13.31
N SER A 90 -3.74 -21.32 14.35
CA SER A 90 -4.34 -22.19 15.37
C SER A 90 -5.46 -23.04 14.78
N ALA A 91 -5.70 -24.21 15.38
CA ALA A 91 -6.73 -25.14 14.90
C ALA A 91 -8.15 -24.55 14.90
N ASP A 92 -8.42 -23.57 15.75
CA ASP A 92 -9.70 -22.85 15.82
C ASP A 92 -9.79 -21.62 14.89
N GLY A 93 -8.72 -21.31 14.13
CA GLY A 93 -8.69 -20.17 13.21
C GLY A 93 -8.65 -18.79 13.88
N LYS A 94 -8.44 -18.74 15.20
CA LYS A 94 -8.54 -17.50 16.00
C LYS A 94 -7.20 -16.90 16.42
N SER A 95 -6.09 -17.58 16.13
CA SER A 95 -4.76 -17.08 16.43
C SER A 95 -3.80 -17.31 15.27
N ILE A 96 -3.03 -16.27 14.96
CA ILE A 96 -1.97 -16.28 13.95
C ILE A 96 -0.64 -16.08 14.68
N ASP A 97 0.21 -17.10 14.68
CA ASP A 97 1.57 -17.06 15.22
C ASP A 97 2.52 -16.70 14.08
N VAL A 98 3.15 -15.52 14.20
CA VAL A 98 4.09 -14.98 13.21
C VAL A 98 5.56 -15.21 13.61
N GLY A 99 5.80 -16.03 14.64
CA GLY A 99 7.12 -16.28 15.21
C GLY A 99 7.57 -15.20 16.19
N PHE A 100 8.76 -15.40 16.78
CA PHE A 100 9.37 -14.49 17.76
C PHE A 100 8.44 -14.10 18.93
N ASP A 101 7.64 -15.07 19.41
CA ASP A 101 6.64 -14.90 20.46
C ASP A 101 5.49 -13.90 20.13
N PHE A 102 5.39 -13.44 18.88
CA PHE A 102 4.28 -12.60 18.43
C PHE A 102 3.10 -13.45 17.97
N VAL A 103 2.07 -13.48 18.81
CA VAL A 103 0.79 -14.10 18.47
C VAL A 103 -0.29 -13.02 18.37
N TYR A 104 -1.01 -13.03 17.25
CA TYR A 104 -2.19 -12.20 17.01
C TYR A 104 -3.43 -13.02 17.26
N SER A 105 -4.28 -12.60 18.18
CA SER A 105 -5.53 -13.30 18.51
C SER A 105 -6.73 -12.46 18.12
N LEU A 106 -7.78 -13.10 17.60
CA LEU A 106 -9.04 -12.44 17.22
C LEU A 106 -9.66 -11.73 18.43
N GLN A 107 -9.83 -10.42 18.31
CA GLN A 107 -10.47 -9.57 19.33
C GLN A 107 -11.87 -9.11 18.89
N GLU A 108 -12.02 -8.78 17.62
CA GLU A 108 -13.26 -8.21 17.07
C GLU A 108 -13.65 -8.97 15.80
N ALA A 109 -14.66 -9.83 15.89
CA ALA A 109 -15.18 -10.55 14.73
C ALA A 109 -15.96 -9.60 13.79
N ALA A 110 -15.87 -9.85 12.48
CA ALA A 110 -16.55 -9.07 11.45
C ALA A 110 -17.07 -9.99 10.32
N PRO A 111 -18.11 -9.59 9.57
CA PRO A 111 -18.52 -10.35 8.40
C PRO A 111 -17.43 -10.32 7.32
N CYS A 112 -17.16 -11.47 6.70
CA CYS A 112 -16.25 -11.54 5.56
C CYS A 112 -16.84 -10.86 4.33
N ALA A 113 -16.01 -10.06 3.64
CA ALA A 113 -16.32 -9.61 2.29
C ALA A 113 -16.19 -10.77 1.29
N ALA A 114 -16.67 -10.56 0.07
CA ALA A 114 -16.40 -11.48 -1.04
C ALA A 114 -14.89 -11.60 -1.27
N PRO A 115 -14.36 -12.80 -1.60
CA PRO A 115 -12.94 -12.97 -1.88
C PRO A 115 -12.53 -12.07 -3.05
N THR A 116 -11.33 -11.51 -2.93
CA THR A 116 -10.79 -10.69 -4.02
C THR A 116 -10.49 -11.59 -5.21
N GLN A 117 -11.03 -11.23 -6.38
CA GLN A 117 -10.76 -11.94 -7.61
C GLN A 117 -9.44 -11.45 -8.19
N PHE A 118 -8.58 -12.39 -8.55
CA PHE A 118 -7.35 -12.06 -9.25
C PHE A 118 -7.54 -12.17 -10.76
N PRO A 119 -6.99 -11.21 -11.52
CA PRO A 119 -6.94 -11.30 -12.96
C PRO A 119 -6.07 -12.49 -13.39
N GLU A 120 -6.47 -13.20 -14.44
CA GLU A 120 -5.67 -14.27 -15.04
C GLU A 120 -4.48 -13.66 -15.82
N THR A 121 -3.37 -13.45 -15.14
CA THR A 121 -2.12 -12.97 -15.76
C THR A 121 -1.13 -14.12 -15.86
N LYS A 122 -0.15 -14.00 -16.76
CA LYS A 122 0.92 -15.01 -16.88
C LYS A 122 1.88 -15.01 -15.68
N VAL A 123 2.04 -13.86 -15.02
CA VAL A 123 2.98 -13.64 -13.92
C VAL A 123 2.42 -14.16 -12.60
N TRP A 124 1.14 -13.87 -12.31
CA TRP A 124 0.53 -14.14 -11.02
C TRP A 124 0.59 -15.62 -10.58
N PRO A 125 0.28 -16.61 -11.44
CA PRO A 125 0.43 -18.01 -11.09
C PRO A 125 1.87 -18.41 -10.75
N LEU A 126 2.88 -17.75 -11.32
CA LEU A 126 4.29 -18.05 -11.05
C LEU A 126 4.70 -17.53 -9.67
N CYS A 127 4.26 -16.33 -9.31
CA CYS A 127 4.49 -15.73 -7.99
C CYS A 127 3.76 -16.46 -6.86
N TRP A 128 2.67 -17.14 -7.17
CA TRP A 128 1.88 -17.85 -6.18
C TRP A 128 2.14 -19.36 -6.10
N LYS A 129 2.39 -20.02 -7.24
CA LYS A 129 2.45 -21.49 -7.35
C LYS A 129 3.84 -22.04 -7.66
N SER A 130 4.77 -21.18 -8.08
CA SER A 130 6.16 -21.57 -8.35
C SER A 130 7.06 -21.05 -7.22
N ASP A 131 8.34 -20.92 -7.50
CA ASP A 131 9.33 -20.27 -6.65
C ASP A 131 9.52 -18.78 -6.99
N LEU A 132 10.09 -18.05 -6.03
CA LEU A 132 10.34 -16.60 -6.12
C LEU A 132 11.21 -16.21 -7.34
N MET A 133 12.20 -17.03 -7.72
CA MET A 133 13.10 -16.68 -8.83
C MET A 133 12.34 -16.71 -10.17
N THR A 134 11.52 -17.76 -10.39
CA THR A 134 10.66 -17.85 -11.57
C THR A 134 9.66 -16.68 -11.67
N CYS A 135 9.13 -16.25 -10.53
CA CYS A 135 8.28 -15.06 -10.45
C CYS A 135 9.03 -13.79 -10.87
N LEU A 136 10.21 -13.54 -10.28
CA LEU A 136 11.02 -12.36 -10.55
C LEU A 136 11.49 -12.29 -12.01
N GLU A 137 11.84 -13.43 -12.63
CA GLU A 137 12.19 -13.50 -14.05
C GLU A 137 11.00 -13.14 -14.94
N ALA A 138 9.83 -13.74 -14.69
CA ALA A 138 8.62 -13.44 -15.45
C ALA A 138 8.20 -11.97 -15.27
N TYR A 139 8.33 -11.46 -14.06
CA TYR A 139 8.06 -10.07 -13.73
C TYR A 139 9.01 -9.11 -14.47
N GLY A 140 10.32 -9.36 -14.44
CA GLY A 140 11.31 -8.55 -15.14
C GLY A 140 11.15 -8.55 -16.67
N ALA A 141 10.56 -9.61 -17.24
CA ALA A 141 10.26 -9.71 -18.66
C ALA A 141 8.90 -9.10 -19.08
N THR A 142 8.13 -8.56 -18.14
CA THR A 142 6.78 -8.04 -18.41
C THR A 142 6.86 -6.75 -19.24
N SER A 143 6.14 -6.70 -20.36
CA SER A 143 6.08 -5.49 -21.19
C SER A 143 5.30 -4.36 -20.50
N LEU A 144 5.53 -3.09 -20.92
CA LEU A 144 4.77 -1.94 -20.40
C LEU A 144 3.26 -2.14 -20.53
N GLN A 145 2.79 -2.63 -21.69
CA GLN A 145 1.36 -2.85 -21.93
C GLN A 145 0.78 -3.95 -21.01
N GLU A 146 1.56 -5.00 -20.72
CA GLU A 146 1.17 -6.02 -19.76
C GLU A 146 1.13 -5.45 -18.34
N LEU A 147 2.12 -4.64 -17.94
CA LEU A 147 2.12 -3.95 -16.64
C LEU A 147 0.91 -3.02 -16.48
N GLU A 148 0.55 -2.26 -17.51
CA GLU A 148 -0.65 -1.41 -17.54
C GLU A 148 -1.91 -2.25 -17.34
N SER A 149 -2.04 -3.36 -18.09
CA SER A 149 -3.17 -4.27 -17.96
C SER A 149 -3.27 -4.87 -16.56
N MET A 150 -2.14 -5.31 -15.99
CA MET A 150 -2.07 -5.88 -14.64
C MET A 150 -2.46 -4.86 -13.58
N CYS A 151 -1.91 -3.64 -13.68
CA CYS A 151 -2.20 -2.55 -12.76
C CYS A 151 -3.68 -2.15 -12.82
N ASN A 152 -4.25 -1.97 -14.02
CA ASN A 152 -5.67 -1.66 -14.22
C ASN A 152 -6.59 -2.75 -13.68
N SER A 153 -6.07 -3.97 -13.52
CA SER A 153 -6.81 -5.10 -12.96
C SER A 153 -6.59 -5.24 -11.44
N GLY A 154 -6.03 -4.22 -10.78
CA GLY A 154 -5.89 -4.13 -9.33
C GLY A 154 -4.58 -4.70 -8.77
N MET A 155 -3.61 -5.05 -9.61
CA MET A 155 -2.33 -5.60 -9.14
C MET A 155 -1.37 -4.48 -8.70
N ALA A 156 -1.26 -4.27 -7.39
CA ALA A 156 -0.45 -3.20 -6.79
C ALA A 156 1.02 -3.23 -7.22
N PHE A 157 1.66 -4.41 -7.24
CA PHE A 157 3.07 -4.54 -7.66
C PHE A 157 3.29 -4.02 -9.08
N ALA A 158 2.39 -4.34 -10.01
CA ALA A 158 2.46 -3.84 -11.38
C ALA A 158 2.33 -2.32 -11.42
N CYS A 159 1.40 -1.76 -10.65
CA CYS A 159 1.27 -0.31 -10.51
C CYS A 159 2.51 0.37 -9.93
N LYS A 160 3.23 -0.28 -9.01
CA LYS A 160 4.47 0.25 -8.42
C LYS A 160 5.66 0.19 -9.37
N ARG A 161 5.67 -0.73 -10.34
CA ARG A 161 6.70 -0.83 -11.39
C ARG A 161 6.46 0.08 -12.57
N LEU A 162 5.20 0.42 -12.83
CA LEU A 162 4.82 1.26 -13.96
C LEU A 162 5.59 2.59 -14.06
N PRO A 163 5.86 3.35 -12.97
CA PRO A 163 6.68 4.56 -13.05
C PRO A 163 8.03 4.33 -13.74
N ASP A 164 8.76 3.30 -13.33
CA ASP A 164 10.06 2.97 -13.92
C ASP A 164 9.90 2.47 -15.36
N ALA A 165 8.88 1.65 -15.64
CA ALA A 165 8.61 1.18 -17.01
C ALA A 165 8.25 2.34 -17.96
N TYR A 166 7.52 3.35 -17.48
CA TYR A 166 7.24 4.57 -18.22
C TYR A 166 8.49 5.40 -18.47
N ARG A 167 9.40 5.50 -17.48
CA ARG A 167 10.70 6.18 -17.67
C ARG A 167 11.54 5.47 -18.72
N GLU A 168 11.67 4.15 -18.62
CA GLU A 168 12.39 3.32 -19.60
C GLU A 168 11.83 3.53 -21.03
N ALA A 169 10.50 3.45 -21.19
CA ALA A 169 9.85 3.66 -22.48
C ALA A 169 10.01 5.10 -23.01
N ALA A 170 10.10 6.09 -22.13
CA ALA A 170 10.34 7.48 -22.47
C ALA A 170 11.82 7.85 -22.66
N GLY A 171 12.75 6.92 -22.43
CA GLY A 171 14.20 7.20 -22.46
C GLY A 171 14.66 8.15 -21.35
N ILE A 172 13.94 8.18 -20.23
CA ILE A 172 14.27 8.99 -19.06
C ILE A 172 15.22 8.18 -18.18
N GLU A 173 16.43 8.69 -17.93
CA GLU A 173 17.34 8.03 -17.01
C GLU A 173 16.81 8.07 -15.57
N SER A 174 16.81 6.92 -14.92
CA SER A 174 16.47 6.79 -13.50
C SER A 174 17.55 7.45 -12.66
N SER A 175 17.15 8.38 -11.77
CA SER A 175 18.08 8.90 -10.77
C SER A 175 18.09 7.97 -9.56
N LEU A 176 19.24 7.36 -9.26
CA LEU A 176 19.45 6.59 -8.02
C LEU A 176 19.47 7.49 -6.78
N PHE A 177 19.74 8.79 -6.95
CA PHE A 177 19.86 9.77 -5.89
C PHE A 177 19.24 11.12 -6.30
N GLY A 178 18.09 11.46 -5.73
CA GLY A 178 17.44 12.75 -5.93
C GLY A 178 16.12 12.67 -6.69
N LYS A 179 15.57 13.84 -7.02
CA LYS A 179 14.30 13.96 -7.72
C LYS A 179 14.41 13.41 -9.15
N SER A 180 13.65 12.36 -9.45
CA SER A 180 13.55 11.83 -10.80
C SER A 180 12.86 12.82 -11.73
N ALA A 181 13.20 12.78 -13.02
CA ALA A 181 12.52 13.61 -14.01
C ALA A 181 11.00 13.27 -14.04
N PRO A 182 10.13 14.26 -14.24
CA PRO A 182 8.69 14.05 -14.32
C PRO A 182 8.31 13.02 -15.39
N LEU A 183 7.36 12.14 -15.05
CA LEU A 183 6.73 11.26 -16.03
C LEU A 183 5.86 12.07 -17.01
N PRO A 184 5.63 11.54 -18.24
CA PRO A 184 4.65 12.11 -19.15
C PRO A 184 3.24 12.20 -18.54
N ASP A 185 2.47 13.23 -18.91
CA ASP A 185 1.13 13.48 -18.35
C ASP A 185 0.18 12.28 -18.51
N ALA A 186 0.26 11.55 -19.62
CA ALA A 186 -0.54 10.36 -19.86
C ALA A 186 -0.23 9.23 -18.86
N ALA A 187 1.05 9.05 -18.52
CA ALA A 187 1.49 8.08 -17.53
C ALA A 187 0.98 8.45 -16.12
N ILE A 188 1.10 9.73 -15.75
CA ILE A 188 0.55 10.24 -14.47
C ILE A 188 -0.97 10.02 -14.39
N ALA A 189 -1.71 10.31 -15.48
CA ALA A 189 -3.15 10.09 -15.52
C ALA A 189 -3.53 8.61 -15.38
N SER A 190 -2.80 7.71 -16.04
CA SER A 190 -3.01 6.26 -15.91
C SER A 190 -2.76 5.78 -14.48
N LEU A 191 -1.65 6.20 -13.87
CA LEU A 191 -1.28 5.84 -12.49
C LEU A 191 -2.32 6.36 -11.49
N ARG A 192 -2.79 7.60 -11.66
CA ARG A 192 -3.86 8.18 -10.83
C ARG A 192 -5.14 7.35 -10.90
N ASN A 193 -5.59 6.96 -12.09
CA ASN A 193 -6.78 6.14 -12.23
C ASN A 193 -6.63 4.79 -11.52
N ALA A 194 -5.46 4.17 -11.61
CA ALA A 194 -5.19 2.92 -10.91
C ALA A 194 -5.24 3.07 -9.38
N CYS A 195 -4.66 4.15 -8.83
CA CYS A 195 -4.80 4.46 -7.40
C CYS A 195 -6.27 4.64 -7.01
N LEU A 196 -7.01 5.50 -7.70
CA LEU A 196 -8.38 5.86 -7.32
C LEU A 196 -9.40 4.72 -7.47
N ASN A 197 -9.10 3.72 -8.31
CA ASN A 197 -9.90 2.50 -8.47
C ASN A 197 -9.45 1.36 -7.55
N GLY A 198 -8.26 1.47 -6.96
CA GLY A 198 -7.63 0.44 -6.14
C GLY A 198 -7.91 0.61 -4.65
N ILE A 199 -7.29 -0.26 -3.85
CA ILE A 199 -7.34 -0.23 -2.38
C ILE A 199 -5.96 -0.18 -1.72
N SER A 200 -4.87 -0.16 -2.52
CA SER A 200 -3.50 -0.13 -2.00
C SER A 200 -3.06 1.31 -1.71
N ALA A 201 -2.88 1.62 -0.43
CA ALA A 201 -2.30 2.88 0.02
C ALA A 201 -0.86 3.07 -0.50
N SER A 202 -0.08 1.98 -0.55
CA SER A 202 1.29 2.02 -1.08
C SER A 202 1.33 2.47 -2.54
N VAL A 203 0.43 1.95 -3.38
CA VAL A 203 0.28 2.41 -4.77
C VAL A 203 -0.05 3.89 -4.80
N CYS A 204 -1.07 4.34 -4.07
CA CYS A 204 -1.46 5.73 -4.05
C CYS A 204 -0.33 6.67 -3.57
N ASN A 205 0.51 6.23 -2.62
CA ASN A 205 1.67 7.00 -2.17
C ASN A 205 2.73 7.15 -3.28
N THR A 206 3.04 6.07 -4.01
CA THR A 206 3.91 6.13 -5.20
C THR A 206 3.33 7.09 -6.25
N VAL A 207 2.03 7.00 -6.53
CA VAL A 207 1.40 7.88 -7.52
C VAL A 207 1.38 9.35 -7.07
N ALA A 208 1.13 9.62 -5.79
CA ALA A 208 1.21 10.96 -5.21
C ALA A 208 2.62 11.55 -5.39
N ALA A 209 3.67 10.76 -5.14
CA ALA A 209 5.05 11.20 -5.34
C ALA A 209 5.34 11.54 -6.82
N GLU A 210 4.94 10.68 -7.76
CA GLU A 210 5.13 10.94 -9.19
C GLU A 210 4.34 12.16 -9.68
N ALA A 211 3.08 12.30 -9.25
CA ALA A 211 2.26 13.46 -9.56
C ALA A 211 2.83 14.75 -8.97
N TRP A 212 3.38 14.70 -7.74
CA TRP A 212 4.05 15.84 -7.11
C TRP A 212 5.30 16.25 -7.88
N ASN A 213 6.12 15.27 -8.31
CA ASN A 213 7.30 15.54 -9.13
C ASN A 213 6.95 16.21 -10.45
N ALA A 214 5.81 15.84 -11.05
CA ALA A 214 5.25 16.47 -12.24
C ALA A 214 4.52 17.80 -11.99
N GLY A 215 4.52 18.33 -10.76
CA GLY A 215 3.86 19.59 -10.42
C GLY A 215 2.33 19.52 -10.38
N ARG A 216 1.76 18.31 -10.36
CA ARG A 216 0.31 18.04 -10.37
C ARG A 216 -0.27 18.07 -8.96
N TYR A 217 -0.03 19.15 -8.23
CA TYR A 217 -0.28 19.19 -6.78
C TYR A 217 -1.76 19.08 -6.39
N LEU A 218 -2.68 19.54 -7.25
CA LEU A 218 -4.12 19.36 -7.02
C LEU A 218 -4.58 17.91 -7.23
N ASP A 219 -3.94 17.19 -8.16
CA ASP A 219 -4.16 15.76 -8.35
C ASP A 219 -3.67 14.99 -7.12
N VAL A 220 -2.52 15.39 -6.56
CA VAL A 220 -2.00 14.83 -5.30
C VAL A 220 -2.98 15.03 -4.15
N ARG A 221 -3.56 16.22 -3.99
CA ARG A 221 -4.57 16.49 -2.95
C ARG A 221 -5.73 15.50 -3.01
N GLU A 222 -6.21 15.18 -4.21
CA GLU A 222 -7.27 14.18 -4.40
C GLU A 222 -6.80 12.76 -4.07
N ILE A 223 -5.61 12.37 -4.55
CA ILE A 223 -5.01 11.06 -4.28
C ILE A 223 -4.87 10.84 -2.76
N VAL A 224 -4.29 11.78 -2.02
CA VAL A 224 -4.08 11.62 -0.57
C VAL A 224 -5.40 11.61 0.20
N GLN A 225 -6.40 12.36 -0.27
CA GLN A 225 -7.73 12.35 0.33
C GLN A 225 -8.41 10.99 0.12
N HIS A 226 -8.25 10.40 -1.07
CA HIS A 226 -8.71 9.04 -1.35
C HIS A 226 -8.04 8.02 -0.42
N THR A 227 -6.71 8.08 -0.26
CA THR A 227 -5.97 7.21 0.66
C THR A 227 -6.43 7.36 2.11
N CYS A 228 -6.66 8.59 2.57
CA CYS A 228 -7.21 8.84 3.91
C CYS A 228 -8.61 8.24 4.09
N ASN A 229 -9.46 8.31 3.05
CA ASN A 229 -10.82 7.80 3.06
C ASN A 229 -10.91 6.29 2.83
N ALA A 230 -9.80 5.60 2.58
CA ALA A 230 -9.78 4.15 2.45
C ALA A 230 -10.38 3.51 3.73
N PRO A 231 -11.05 2.34 3.63
CA PRO A 231 -11.81 1.76 4.74
C PRO A 231 -11.05 1.62 6.07
N ILE A 232 -9.71 1.65 6.03
CA ILE A 232 -8.83 1.69 7.20
C ILE A 232 -7.76 2.73 6.87
N GLY A 233 -8.11 3.99 7.12
CA GLY A 233 -7.29 5.15 6.78
C GLY A 233 -5.91 5.06 7.43
N ASP A 234 -4.89 5.33 6.63
CA ASP A 234 -3.53 5.58 7.10
C ASP A 234 -3.54 6.95 7.82
N SER A 235 -3.20 6.97 9.12
CA SER A 235 -3.21 8.20 9.91
C SER A 235 -2.28 9.26 9.33
N ASP A 236 -1.17 8.83 8.72
CA ASP A 236 -0.23 9.73 8.06
C ASP A 236 -0.83 10.26 6.75
N ALA A 237 -1.56 9.42 6.00
CA ALA A 237 -2.30 9.87 4.83
C ALA A 237 -3.41 10.87 5.19
N CYS A 238 -4.08 10.69 6.34
CA CYS A 238 -5.08 11.65 6.81
C CYS A 238 -4.46 12.96 7.30
N ALA A 239 -3.33 12.92 8.01
CA ALA A 239 -2.58 14.13 8.37
C ALA A 239 -2.12 14.88 7.11
N LEU A 240 -1.67 14.15 6.10
CA LEU A 240 -1.27 14.71 4.81
C LEU A 240 -2.47 15.31 4.06
N ALA A 241 -3.59 14.60 3.97
CA ALA A 241 -4.80 15.10 3.35
C ALA A 241 -5.31 16.38 4.02
N ALA A 242 -5.31 16.43 5.36
CA ALA A 242 -5.66 17.62 6.11
C ALA A 242 -4.72 18.80 5.79
N SER A 243 -3.41 18.57 5.72
CA SER A 243 -2.43 19.61 5.37
C SER A 243 -2.64 20.14 3.95
N LEU A 244 -2.76 19.25 2.97
CA LEU A 244 -2.91 19.59 1.56
C LEU A 244 -4.29 20.14 1.20
N SER A 245 -5.29 20.04 2.09
CA SER A 245 -6.62 20.61 1.86
C SER A 245 -6.60 22.12 1.60
N ASN A 246 -5.61 22.83 2.16
CA ASN A 246 -5.41 24.28 1.97
C ASN A 246 -4.85 24.64 0.58
N LEU A 247 -4.36 23.67 -0.18
CA LEU A 247 -3.78 23.92 -1.49
C LEU A 247 -4.89 24.19 -2.51
N THR A 248 -4.95 25.40 -3.07
CA THR A 248 -5.93 25.78 -4.10
C THR A 248 -5.25 26.27 -5.38
N PRO A 249 -5.95 26.33 -6.52
CA PRO A 249 -5.42 26.94 -7.74
C PRO A 249 -4.93 28.38 -7.52
N GLU A 250 -5.67 29.16 -6.72
CA GLU A 250 -5.33 30.56 -6.41
C GLU A 250 -4.03 30.64 -5.60
N LEU A 251 -3.88 29.77 -4.60
CA LEU A 251 -2.66 29.69 -3.81
C LEU A 251 -1.45 29.28 -4.67
N LEU A 252 -1.62 28.29 -5.55
CA LEU A 252 -0.58 27.83 -6.47
C LEU A 252 -0.14 28.87 -7.50
N ALA A 253 -1.05 29.79 -7.85
CA ALA A 253 -0.84 30.90 -8.77
C ALA A 253 -0.22 32.14 -8.10
N GLN A 254 -0.08 32.18 -6.77
CA GLN A 254 0.56 33.29 -6.10
C GLN A 254 2.04 33.39 -6.52
N PRO A 255 2.54 34.60 -6.81
CA PRO A 255 3.95 34.80 -7.10
C PRO A 255 4.79 34.55 -5.85
N ALA A 256 6.03 34.12 -6.04
CA ALA A 256 6.99 34.08 -4.96
C ALA A 256 7.26 35.51 -4.44
N PRO A 257 7.31 35.73 -3.12
CA PRO A 257 7.71 37.02 -2.55
C PRO A 257 9.10 37.45 -3.05
N ALA A 258 9.38 38.75 -3.08
CA ALA A 258 10.67 39.26 -3.57
C ALA A 258 11.83 39.06 -2.57
N SER A 259 11.51 38.69 -1.33
CA SER A 259 12.45 38.46 -0.25
C SER A 259 12.18 37.12 0.43
N LEU A 260 13.19 36.58 1.11
CA LEU A 260 13.01 35.41 1.96
C LEU A 260 11.92 35.67 3.01
N PRO A 261 11.07 34.66 3.30
CA PRO A 261 10.06 34.77 4.34
C PRO A 261 10.72 34.88 5.72
N GLN A 262 9.96 35.33 6.70
CA GLN A 262 10.37 35.38 8.11
C GLN A 262 9.38 34.61 8.97
N GLY A 263 9.86 34.16 10.12
CA GLY A 263 9.05 33.45 11.11
C GLY A 263 9.08 31.93 10.94
N THR A 264 8.16 31.27 11.62
CA THR A 264 8.14 29.81 11.74
C THR A 264 7.16 29.17 10.77
N PHE A 265 7.63 28.16 10.05
CA PHE A 265 6.86 27.36 9.09
C PHE A 265 6.85 25.90 9.54
N LYS A 266 5.67 25.27 9.59
CA LYS A 266 5.53 23.88 10.05
C LYS A 266 4.78 23.02 9.05
N ALA A 267 5.18 21.76 8.92
CA ALA A 267 4.49 20.75 8.13
C ALA A 267 4.35 19.45 8.95
N PRO A 268 3.25 18.68 8.79
CA PRO A 268 3.09 17.41 9.48
C PRO A 268 3.94 16.29 8.86
N VAL A 269 4.49 16.48 7.66
CA VAL A 269 5.32 15.53 6.90
C VAL A 269 6.63 16.17 6.41
N GLY A 270 7.57 15.37 5.89
CA GLY A 270 8.88 15.81 5.37
C GLY A 270 10.07 15.51 6.29
N ALA A 271 11.31 15.56 5.79
CA ALA A 271 12.48 15.35 6.62
C ALA A 271 12.66 16.45 7.67
N VAL A 272 12.28 17.69 7.30
CA VAL A 272 12.17 18.81 8.22
C VAL A 272 10.70 19.05 8.52
N ARG A 273 10.34 19.17 9.81
CA ARG A 273 8.95 19.45 10.23
C ARG A 273 8.71 20.91 10.59
N GLU A 274 9.78 21.64 10.85
CA GLU A 274 9.75 23.03 11.29
C GLU A 274 10.96 23.77 10.74
N LEU A 275 10.72 24.93 10.13
CA LEU A 275 11.71 25.85 9.59
C LEU A 275 11.50 27.21 10.24
N ILE A 276 12.53 27.77 10.85
CA ILE A 276 12.50 29.06 11.54
C ILE A 276 13.39 30.02 10.76
N PHE A 277 12.78 30.93 10.00
CA PHE A 277 13.48 31.91 9.17
C PHE A 277 13.83 33.16 9.96
N GLY A 278 15.12 33.48 10.03
CA GLY A 278 15.65 34.73 10.55
C GLY A 278 15.74 35.84 9.49
N ALA A 279 15.98 37.07 9.95
CA ALA A 279 16.05 38.27 9.10
C ALA A 279 17.27 38.30 8.15
N ASP A 280 18.30 37.51 8.43
CA ASP A 280 19.55 37.38 7.67
C ASP A 280 19.55 36.21 6.67
N GLY A 281 18.39 35.55 6.48
CA GLY A 281 18.27 34.37 5.66
C GLY A 281 18.87 33.11 6.31
N ILE A 282 19.27 33.18 7.59
CA ILE A 282 19.58 31.99 8.36
C ILE A 282 18.27 31.28 8.71
N VAL A 283 18.24 29.97 8.47
CA VAL A 283 17.10 29.12 8.79
C VAL A 283 17.53 28.04 9.75
N LYS A 284 16.74 27.85 10.82
CA LYS A 284 16.94 26.79 11.79
C LYS A 284 15.83 25.74 11.67
N ASP A 285 16.15 24.50 11.98
CA ASP A 285 15.11 23.51 12.27
C ASP A 285 14.46 23.76 13.65
N GLY A 286 13.35 23.09 13.93
CA GLY A 286 12.60 23.28 15.19
C GLY A 286 13.42 23.04 16.46
N ASP A 287 14.38 22.12 16.41
CA ASP A 287 15.28 21.81 17.53
C ASP A 287 16.51 22.74 17.59
N GLY A 288 16.73 23.54 16.54
CA GLY A 288 17.88 24.44 16.41
C GLY A 288 19.23 23.75 16.21
N PHE A 289 19.25 22.43 15.99
CA PHE A 289 20.47 21.66 15.75
C PHE A 289 21.01 21.85 14.34
N ILE A 290 20.14 22.14 13.38
CA ILE A 290 20.50 22.38 11.99
C ILE A 290 20.34 23.87 11.73
N THR A 291 21.43 24.49 11.28
CA THR A 291 21.43 25.87 10.77
C THR A 291 21.77 25.82 9.28
N MET A 292 20.94 26.46 8.47
CA MET A 292 21.03 26.49 7.01
C MET A 292 21.04 27.93 6.54
N GLN A 293 21.68 28.19 5.40
CA GLN A 293 21.57 29.46 4.70
C GLN A 293 20.53 29.32 3.58
N ALA A 294 19.44 30.06 3.69
CA ALA A 294 18.46 30.18 2.62
C ALA A 294 18.93 31.19 1.59
N ARG A 295 18.63 30.88 0.34
CA ARG A 295 18.80 31.76 -0.81
C ARG A 295 17.61 31.61 -1.73
N GLN A 296 17.25 32.70 -2.40
CA GLN A 296 16.15 32.70 -3.35
C GLN A 296 16.71 32.72 -4.78
N GLU A 297 16.38 31.70 -5.56
CA GLU A 297 16.86 31.47 -6.93
C GLU A 297 15.66 31.07 -7.79
N ASP A 298 15.42 31.79 -8.90
CA ASP A 298 14.32 31.51 -9.84
C ASP A 298 12.92 31.37 -9.17
N GLY A 299 12.68 32.15 -8.11
CA GLY A 299 11.45 32.11 -7.33
C GLY A 299 11.32 30.93 -6.37
N LEU A 300 12.34 30.09 -6.24
CA LEU A 300 12.45 29.01 -5.26
C LEU A 300 13.34 29.42 -4.10
N ILE A 301 13.09 28.85 -2.93
CA ILE A 301 13.99 28.93 -1.77
C ILE A 301 14.83 27.66 -1.74
N ARG A 302 16.15 27.84 -1.69
CA ARG A 302 17.12 26.74 -1.58
C ARG A 302 17.91 26.85 -0.30
N MET A 303 18.11 25.72 0.37
CA MET A 303 18.85 25.64 1.63
C MET A 303 19.82 24.47 1.59
N GLN A 304 21.11 24.76 1.65
CA GLN A 304 22.13 23.71 1.64
C GLN A 304 22.08 22.93 2.95
N HIS A 305 22.09 21.60 2.88
CA HIS A 305 22.09 20.73 4.05
C HIS A 305 23.33 19.81 4.08
N ASN A 306 23.64 19.30 5.26
CA ASN A 306 24.85 18.50 5.53
C ASN A 306 24.90 17.12 4.88
N LYS A 307 23.85 16.71 4.14
CA LYS A 307 23.79 15.43 3.43
C LYS A 307 24.05 15.55 1.92
N GLY A 308 24.42 16.75 1.45
CA GLY A 308 24.64 17.05 0.04
C GLY A 308 23.33 17.39 -0.68
N GLY A 309 23.37 18.42 -1.52
CA GLY A 309 22.18 19.01 -2.15
C GLY A 309 21.55 20.15 -1.35
N ASP A 310 20.44 20.66 -1.87
CA ASP A 310 19.60 21.65 -1.20
C ASP A 310 18.24 21.05 -0.86
N PHE A 311 17.65 21.50 0.24
CA PHE A 311 16.20 21.49 0.34
C PHE A 311 15.65 22.56 -0.59
N GLU A 312 14.60 22.24 -1.32
CA GLU A 312 14.02 23.12 -2.33
C GLU A 312 12.55 23.37 -2.00
N PHE A 313 12.17 24.63 -1.88
CA PHE A 313 10.80 25.03 -1.57
C PHE A 313 10.28 26.06 -2.57
N LYS A 314 9.02 25.91 -2.99
CA LYS A 314 8.29 26.96 -3.71
C LYS A 314 7.47 27.78 -2.71
N PRO A 315 7.74 29.08 -2.54
CA PRO A 315 6.85 29.97 -1.80
C PRO A 315 5.51 30.12 -2.50
N LEU A 316 4.43 30.04 -1.74
CA LEU A 316 3.07 30.35 -2.18
C LEU A 316 2.59 31.55 -1.35
N GLY A 317 2.99 32.75 -1.79
CA GLY A 317 2.92 33.97 -0.99
C GLY A 317 3.79 33.91 0.26
N ASP A 318 3.40 34.63 1.31
CA ASP A 318 4.13 34.73 2.59
C ASP A 318 3.70 33.67 3.63
N GLN A 319 2.70 32.86 3.30
CA GLN A 319 2.01 32.00 4.25
C GLN A 319 2.39 30.53 4.13
N TYR A 320 2.83 30.11 2.94
CA TYR A 320 3.07 28.70 2.66
C TYR A 320 4.36 28.46 1.89
N LEU A 321 5.01 27.33 2.21
CA LEU A 321 6.13 26.79 1.45
C LEU A 321 5.80 25.37 1.01
N LEU A 322 5.93 25.12 -0.29
CA LEU A 322 5.71 23.81 -0.89
C LEU A 322 7.05 23.09 -1.05
N GLY A 323 7.27 21.95 -0.39
CA GLY A 323 8.51 21.18 -0.52
C GLY A 323 8.61 20.49 -1.87
N LEU A 324 9.71 20.69 -2.60
CA LEU A 324 9.90 20.21 -3.98
C LEU A 324 10.96 19.13 -4.13
N ASP A 325 11.84 19.01 -3.13
CA ASP A 325 12.92 18.03 -3.09
C ASP A 325 12.44 16.66 -2.59
N TYR A 326 13.30 15.64 -2.72
CA TYR A 326 12.99 14.28 -2.30
C TYR A 326 12.73 14.13 -0.80
N TRP A 327 13.36 14.96 0.04
CA TRP A 327 13.26 14.89 1.49
C TRP A 327 11.97 15.52 2.02
N ASN A 328 11.49 16.57 1.36
CA ASN A 328 10.30 17.32 1.77
C ASN A 328 9.15 17.19 0.78
N GLN A 329 9.16 16.17 -0.06
CA GLN A 329 8.08 15.87 -0.99
C GLN A 329 6.75 15.73 -0.23
N LEU A 330 5.65 16.19 -0.85
CA LEU A 330 4.30 16.19 -0.28
C LEU A 330 4.10 17.15 0.91
N ALA A 331 5.15 17.83 1.39
CA ALA A 331 5.03 18.75 2.51
C ALA A 331 4.52 20.13 2.05
N LEU A 332 3.44 20.58 2.67
CA LEU A 332 2.99 21.97 2.63
C LEU A 332 3.22 22.57 4.02
N PHE A 333 4.21 23.44 4.13
CA PHE A 333 4.48 24.15 5.37
C PHE A 333 3.58 25.36 5.46
N SER A 334 2.93 25.55 6.60
CA SER A 334 2.16 26.75 6.92
C SER A 334 2.90 27.61 7.94
N ARG A 335 2.84 28.92 7.79
CA ARG A 335 3.36 29.87 8.79
C ARG A 335 2.54 29.79 10.08
N THR A 336 3.20 29.65 11.22
CA THR A 336 2.56 29.53 12.55
C THR A 336 3.03 30.57 13.57
N GLY A 337 3.95 31.46 13.20
CA GLY A 337 4.47 32.51 14.08
C GLY A 337 5.19 33.62 13.32
N ASP A 338 5.45 34.73 14.02
CA ASP A 338 6.28 35.85 13.57
C ASP A 338 7.76 35.64 13.90
#